data_AF-A0A218QAN2-F1
#
_entry.id   AF-A0A218QAN2-F1
#
_cell.length_a   1.000
_cell.length_b   1.000
_cell.length_c   1.000
_cell.angle_alpha   90.00
_cell.angle_beta   90.00
_cell.angle_gamma   90.00
#
_symmetry.space_group_name_H-M   'P 1'
#
loop_
_entity.id
_entity.type
_entity.pdbx_description
1 polymer ?
#
loop_
_entity_poly.entity_id
_entity_poly.type
_entity_poly.pdbx_seq_one_letter_code
_entity_poly.pdbx_strand_id
1 'polypeptide(L)'
;MDSLTGKGLNLQKLSSSVSKPSSLPRQEDLENVNFDEALVVVNDLILTERGKGLSEAEIIVMKGAWNNLDYEEIANQSTYTLNYLQRVVGARLWDTLSKTIGNGERLTKKKLRFFLEQLVKNNTTPSLSSNEDKYSSKTIEIAGRNLPDLSTFYGRTKELGYLKELINKERCVTLIGVAGIGKSTLAAQLLSELSTNTHPNFDCLIWKSVAHAPSFQELLAELIDLIQPLEASSSNLPKYSQGMVSVLIKHMQTRPCLLVLDEYDFLLKTTDLNQRLEYSLFFRRFIEELDKSCLLLTSRFLPGEIENMIEAERPIKLLKLEGLDTDSAIKILSDKGVLVQENCNELIEIYRGNPSELKAVANRINYFFNGNLELFFKNKTTLVSSKFEIMLNETFGQLLNQFQREILIYIAEEIVLTSQPVNFSKLLNDIKQKSLLFTSTLETIKALEKLEIQSLIESSKDPKTNEIRFTLQPVIKKYMKLDPLGLVHTSNSSSKLAFAS
;
A
#
# COMPACT_ATOMS: atom_id res chain seq x y z
N MET A 1 -41.44 -61.27 13.63
CA MET A 1 -41.54 -62.72 13.35
C MET A 1 -41.27 -62.90 11.87
N ASP A 2 -40.55 -63.97 11.52
CA ASP A 2 -39.86 -64.30 10.25
C ASP A 2 -38.54 -63.50 10.04
N SER A 3 -37.34 -64.02 10.35
CA SER A 3 -36.58 -65.19 9.84
C SER A 3 -36.20 -64.99 8.35
N LEU A 4 -34.93 -64.96 7.90
CA LEU A 4 -33.82 -65.90 8.13
C LEU A 4 -32.48 -65.36 7.57
N THR A 5 -31.38 -65.97 8.04
CA THR A 5 -29.99 -66.03 7.48
C THR A 5 -29.05 -64.84 7.69
N GLY A 6 -27.80 -65.00 8.12
CA GLY A 6 -27.05 -66.19 8.52
C GLY A 6 -25.56 -65.88 8.79
N LYS A 7 -24.93 -66.87 9.44
CA LYS A 7 -23.47 -67.12 9.61
C LYS A 7 -22.71 -66.29 10.67
N GLY A 8 -22.53 -66.94 11.82
CA GLY A 8 -21.44 -66.67 12.77
C GLY A 8 -20.19 -67.53 12.51
N LEU A 9 -19.09 -67.13 13.15
CA LEU A 9 -17.81 -67.81 13.45
C LEU A 9 -16.76 -66.68 13.54
N ASN A 10 -15.80 -66.58 14.46
CA ASN A 10 -15.51 -67.20 15.74
C ASN A 10 -14.38 -66.31 16.34
N LEU A 11 -14.36 -66.12 17.66
CA LEU A 11 -13.39 -65.27 18.36
C LEU A 11 -12.23 -66.11 18.94
N GLN A 12 -11.06 -65.47 19.01
CA GLN A 12 -9.84 -65.78 19.78
C GLN A 12 -8.81 -66.76 19.20
N LYS A 13 -7.60 -66.23 18.92
CA LYS A 13 -6.41 -66.44 19.75
C LYS A 13 -5.27 -65.47 19.40
N LEU A 14 -4.66 -64.92 20.45
CA LEU A 14 -3.48 -64.06 20.44
C LEU A 14 -2.20 -64.86 20.19
N SER A 15 -1.27 -64.28 19.42
CA SER A 15 0.17 -64.27 19.73
C SER A 15 0.91 -63.38 18.74
N SER A 16 1.57 -62.31 19.19
CA SER A 16 2.69 -61.72 18.44
C SER A 16 3.75 -61.15 19.38
N SER A 17 4.97 -61.43 18.95
CA SER A 17 6.26 -61.36 19.62
C SER A 17 6.86 -59.96 19.67
N VAL A 18 7.58 -59.71 20.75
CA VAL A 18 8.47 -58.56 20.98
C VAL A 18 9.76 -58.69 20.16
N SER A 19 10.15 -57.63 19.46
CA SER A 19 11.51 -57.44 18.94
C SER A 19 11.88 -55.94 18.90
N LYS A 20 12.96 -55.59 19.61
CA LYS A 20 13.65 -54.28 19.58
C LYS A 20 14.22 -53.99 18.19
N PRO A 21 14.57 -52.72 17.91
CA PRO A 21 15.94 -52.48 17.49
C PRO A 21 16.62 -51.29 18.16
N SER A 22 17.93 -51.47 18.30
CA SER A 22 18.96 -50.54 18.75
C SER A 22 19.86 -50.19 17.56
N SER A 23 20.09 -48.90 17.27
CA SER A 23 21.32 -48.39 16.64
C SER A 23 21.23 -46.87 16.41
N LEU A 24 22.21 -46.12 16.94
CA LEU A 24 22.52 -44.74 16.57
C LEU A 24 22.98 -44.68 15.08
N PRO A 25 22.53 -43.70 14.27
CA PRO A 25 23.13 -43.44 12.97
C PRO A 25 24.37 -42.54 13.07
N ARG A 26 25.31 -42.82 12.17
CA ARG A 26 26.64 -42.24 11.97
C ARG A 26 26.59 -40.80 11.44
N GLN A 27 27.65 -40.04 11.72
CA GLN A 27 28.01 -38.77 11.08
C GLN A 27 28.25 -38.95 9.57
N GLU A 28 27.98 -37.89 8.79
CA GLU A 28 28.01 -37.68 7.32
C GLU A 28 26.56 -37.52 6.81
N ASP A 29 26.04 -36.31 6.61
CA ASP A 29 26.45 -35.32 5.59
C ASP A 29 26.53 -33.87 6.14
N LEU A 30 27.70 -33.22 6.00
CA LEU A 30 27.91 -31.79 6.27
C LEU A 30 27.98 -31.04 4.94
N GLU A 31 26.88 -30.41 4.52
CA GLU A 31 26.94 -29.32 3.54
C GLU A 31 27.81 -28.20 4.13
N ASN A 32 28.99 -27.99 3.54
CA ASN A 32 29.97 -27.00 3.98
C ASN A 32 29.46 -25.59 3.65
N VAL A 33 28.95 -24.88 4.65
CA VAL A 33 28.64 -23.44 4.58
C VAL A 33 29.92 -22.67 4.18
N ASN A 34 29.85 -21.79 3.18
CA ASN A 34 30.97 -20.96 2.78
C ASN A 34 31.08 -19.72 3.71
N PHE A 35 32.31 -19.33 4.08
CA PHE A 35 32.55 -18.16 4.93
C PHE A 35 32.01 -16.88 4.29
N ASP A 36 32.09 -16.74 2.97
CA ASP A 36 31.62 -15.52 2.29
C ASP A 36 30.09 -15.37 2.38
N GLU A 37 29.34 -16.47 2.38
CA GLU A 37 27.89 -16.48 2.59
C GLU A 37 27.52 -16.10 4.03
N ALA A 38 28.24 -16.67 5.00
CA ALA A 38 28.09 -16.31 6.42
C ALA A 38 28.47 -14.84 6.67
N LEU A 39 29.48 -14.32 5.96
CA LEU A 39 29.94 -12.96 6.11
C LEU A 39 28.87 -11.95 5.65
N VAL A 40 28.16 -12.22 4.55
CA VAL A 40 27.08 -11.34 4.07
C VAL A 40 25.99 -11.20 5.12
N VAL A 41 25.52 -12.32 5.69
CA VAL A 41 24.46 -12.34 6.70
C VAL A 41 24.88 -11.59 7.97
N VAL A 42 26.10 -11.84 8.46
CA VAL A 42 26.58 -11.19 9.69
C VAL A 42 26.84 -9.70 9.48
N ASN A 43 27.35 -9.32 8.31
CA ASN A 43 27.61 -7.93 7.99
C ASN A 43 26.30 -7.12 7.94
N ASP A 44 25.22 -7.71 7.42
CA ASP A 44 23.89 -7.08 7.41
C ASP A 44 23.32 -6.93 8.82
N LEU A 45 23.38 -7.98 9.65
CA LEU A 45 22.95 -7.93 11.05
C LEU A 45 23.72 -6.88 11.88
N ILE A 46 25.03 -6.80 11.68
CA ILE A 46 25.87 -5.80 12.36
C ILE A 46 25.57 -4.39 11.85
N LEU A 47 25.32 -4.22 10.54
CA LEU A 47 24.91 -2.95 9.96
C LEU A 47 23.60 -2.46 10.57
N THR A 48 22.62 -3.35 10.79
CA THR A 48 21.35 -3.01 11.45
C THR A 48 21.55 -2.60 12.92
N GLU A 49 22.40 -3.30 13.68
CA GLU A 49 22.57 -3.02 15.12
C GLU A 49 23.39 -1.75 15.41
N ARG A 50 24.50 -1.52 14.69
CA ARG A 50 25.43 -0.41 14.98
C ARG A 50 25.44 0.71 13.93
N GLY A 51 24.64 0.58 12.87
CA GLY A 51 24.58 1.54 11.75
C GLY A 51 25.83 1.58 10.87
N LYS A 52 26.80 0.67 11.08
CA LYS A 52 28.04 0.55 10.30
C LYS A 52 28.40 -0.92 10.10
N GLY A 53 28.72 -1.32 8.87
CA GLY A 53 29.15 -2.68 8.55
C GLY A 53 30.51 -3.03 9.18
N LEU A 54 30.91 -4.30 9.07
CA LEU A 54 32.22 -4.80 9.50
C LEU A 54 33.35 -4.07 8.77
N SER A 55 34.32 -3.59 9.53
CA SER A 55 35.56 -3.03 9.00
C SER A 55 36.49 -4.14 8.49
N GLU A 56 37.43 -3.79 7.62
CA GLU A 56 38.39 -4.74 7.04
C GLU A 56 39.17 -5.52 8.12
N ALA A 57 39.60 -4.84 9.18
CA ALA A 57 40.28 -5.50 10.31
C ALA A 57 39.37 -6.48 11.06
N GLU A 58 38.06 -6.20 11.18
CA GLU A 58 37.10 -7.11 11.82
C GLU A 58 36.82 -8.34 10.94
N ILE A 59 36.70 -8.15 9.62
CA ILE A 59 36.53 -9.25 8.65
C ILE A 59 37.74 -10.18 8.70
N ILE A 60 38.96 -9.63 8.74
CA ILE A 60 40.20 -10.41 8.85
C ILE A 60 40.22 -11.25 10.13
N VAL A 61 39.83 -10.68 11.27
CA VAL A 61 39.74 -11.42 12.54
C VAL A 61 38.67 -12.51 12.49
N MET A 62 37.50 -12.25 11.88
CA MET A 62 36.46 -13.26 11.69
C MET A 62 36.91 -14.40 10.76
N LYS A 63 37.58 -14.08 9.66
CA LYS A 63 38.06 -15.08 8.70
C LYS A 63 39.14 -15.96 9.31
N GLY A 64 40.07 -15.36 10.08
CA GLY A 64 41.06 -16.11 10.83
C GLY A 64 40.44 -16.99 11.92
N ALA A 65 39.37 -16.53 12.58
CA ALA A 65 38.62 -17.32 13.54
C ALA A 65 37.87 -18.51 12.89
N TRP A 66 37.27 -18.30 11.72
CA TRP A 66 36.61 -19.35 10.94
C TRP A 66 37.58 -20.47 10.54
N ASN A 67 38.81 -20.11 10.21
CA ASN A 67 39.88 -21.04 9.83
C ASN A 67 40.70 -21.59 11.02
N ASN A 68 40.27 -21.33 12.27
CA ASN A 68 40.95 -21.76 13.49
C ASN A 68 42.41 -21.27 13.65
N LEU A 69 42.80 -20.18 13.00
CA LEU A 69 44.11 -19.56 13.18
C LEU A 69 44.21 -18.92 14.57
N ASP A 70 45.40 -18.66 15.11
CA ASP A 70 45.59 -17.81 16.30
C ASP A 70 45.72 -16.33 15.91
N TYR A 71 45.97 -15.41 16.86
CA TYR A 71 46.10 -13.98 16.52
C TYR A 71 47.47 -13.62 15.93
N GLU A 72 48.49 -14.44 16.19
CA GLU A 72 49.85 -14.24 15.68
C GLU A 72 49.91 -14.62 14.20
N GLU A 73 49.27 -15.73 13.84
CA GLU A 73 49.08 -16.17 12.46
C GLU A 73 48.24 -15.17 11.63
N ILE A 74 47.17 -14.61 12.20
CA ILE A 74 46.35 -13.59 11.52
C ILE A 74 47.16 -12.29 11.31
N ALA A 75 47.95 -11.89 12.30
CA ALA A 75 48.81 -10.71 12.17
C ALA A 75 49.89 -10.90 11.10
N ASN A 76 50.52 -12.07 11.04
CA ASN A 76 51.54 -12.40 10.04
C ASN A 76 51.00 -12.43 8.60
N GLN A 77 49.68 -12.63 8.43
CA GLN A 77 48.99 -12.67 7.14
C GLN A 77 48.24 -11.37 6.81
N SER A 78 48.42 -10.31 7.61
CA SER A 78 47.75 -9.01 7.39
C SER A 78 48.69 -7.82 7.58
N THR A 79 48.20 -6.63 7.28
CA THR A 79 48.92 -5.37 7.49
C THR A 79 48.83 -4.85 8.93
N TYR A 80 48.18 -5.60 9.84
CA TYR A 80 47.88 -5.17 11.20
C TYR A 80 48.75 -5.88 12.25
N THR A 81 49.14 -5.16 13.30
CA THR A 81 49.93 -5.73 14.39
C THR A 81 49.10 -6.65 15.29
N LEU A 82 49.73 -7.69 15.84
CA LEU A 82 49.13 -8.63 16.80
C LEU A 82 48.37 -7.91 17.92
N ASN A 83 49.00 -6.91 18.52
CA ASN A 83 48.44 -6.20 19.66
C ASN A 83 47.17 -5.40 19.28
N TYR A 84 47.14 -4.82 18.08
CA TYR A 84 45.96 -4.12 17.56
C TYR A 84 44.81 -5.08 17.29
N LEU A 85 45.08 -6.21 16.60
CA LEU A 85 44.05 -7.19 16.28
C LEU A 85 43.46 -7.88 17.52
N GLN A 86 44.29 -8.20 18.51
CA GLN A 86 43.82 -8.91 19.70
C GLN A 86 43.12 -8.00 20.71
N ARG A 87 43.74 -6.85 21.07
CA ARG A 87 43.26 -6.01 22.18
C ARG A 87 42.26 -4.94 21.76
N VAL A 88 42.33 -4.46 20.52
CA VAL A 88 41.46 -3.37 20.05
C VAL A 88 40.32 -3.94 19.20
N VAL A 89 40.65 -4.66 18.14
CA VAL A 89 39.66 -5.19 17.19
C VAL A 89 38.92 -6.37 17.79
N GLY A 90 39.65 -7.42 18.20
CA GLY A 90 39.07 -8.66 18.72
C GLY A 90 38.19 -8.44 19.95
N ALA A 91 38.67 -7.68 20.94
CA ALA A 91 37.91 -7.44 22.17
C ALA A 91 36.53 -6.79 21.92
N ARG A 92 36.47 -5.81 21.01
CA ARG A 92 35.21 -5.13 20.64
C ARG A 92 34.35 -6.00 19.75
N LEU A 93 34.96 -6.63 18.75
CA LEU A 93 34.27 -7.50 17.80
C LEU A 93 33.55 -8.66 18.49
N TRP A 94 34.18 -9.34 19.45
CA TRP A 94 33.52 -10.43 20.16
C TRP A 94 32.37 -9.96 21.07
N ASP A 95 32.46 -8.76 21.64
CA ASP A 95 31.35 -8.17 22.41
C ASP A 95 30.17 -7.84 21.50
N THR A 96 30.44 -7.21 20.35
CA THR A 96 29.42 -6.92 19.34
C THR A 96 28.80 -8.20 18.79
N LEU A 97 29.60 -9.18 18.38
CA LEU A 97 29.07 -10.46 17.89
C LEU A 97 28.26 -11.19 18.96
N SER A 98 28.69 -11.16 20.22
CA SER A 98 27.91 -11.78 21.31
C SER A 98 26.53 -11.14 21.49
N LYS A 99 26.41 -9.83 21.26
CA LYS A 99 25.13 -9.10 21.31
C LYS A 99 24.27 -9.34 20.08
N THR A 100 24.89 -9.35 18.89
CA THR A 100 24.17 -9.44 17.62
C THR A 100 23.73 -10.87 17.29
N ILE A 101 24.62 -11.85 17.48
CA ILE A 101 24.45 -13.23 17.00
C ILE A 101 24.70 -14.30 18.07
N GLY A 102 25.04 -13.89 19.30
CA GLY A 102 25.38 -14.82 20.38
C GLY A 102 24.19 -15.58 20.98
N ASN A 103 22.95 -15.25 20.64
CA ASN A 103 21.72 -15.87 21.19
C ASN A 103 21.73 -15.99 22.74
N GLY A 104 22.30 -14.99 23.43
CA GLY A 104 22.45 -14.96 24.89
C GLY A 104 23.75 -15.58 25.43
N GLU A 105 24.60 -16.17 24.59
CA GLU A 105 25.93 -16.66 24.95
C GLU A 105 27.04 -15.70 24.51
N ARG A 106 28.13 -15.66 25.30
CA ARG A 106 29.35 -14.94 24.91
C ARG A 106 30.07 -15.70 23.81
N LEU A 107 30.12 -15.10 22.63
CA LEU A 107 30.87 -15.59 21.49
C LEU A 107 32.38 -15.42 21.71
N THR A 108 33.09 -16.50 21.38
CA THR A 108 34.55 -16.54 21.39
C THR A 108 35.02 -17.07 20.04
N LYS A 109 36.28 -16.81 19.71
CA LYS A 109 36.93 -17.25 18.47
C LYS A 109 36.63 -18.71 18.10
N LYS A 110 36.66 -19.61 19.09
CA LYS A 110 36.43 -21.06 18.91
C LYS A 110 34.97 -21.44 18.64
N LYS A 111 34.02 -20.61 19.05
CA LYS A 111 32.58 -20.83 18.85
C LYS A 111 32.04 -20.15 17.58
N LEU A 112 32.79 -19.21 17.00
CA LEU A 112 32.30 -18.40 15.87
C LEU A 112 31.78 -19.26 14.72
N ARG A 113 32.57 -20.22 14.25
CA ARG A 113 32.20 -21.06 13.10
C ARG A 113 30.87 -21.78 13.30
N PHE A 114 30.67 -22.38 14.48
CA PHE A 114 29.41 -23.05 14.82
C PHE A 114 28.21 -22.09 14.73
N PHE A 115 28.29 -20.90 15.33
CA PHE A 115 27.17 -19.95 15.31
C PHE A 115 26.88 -19.42 13.91
N LEU A 116 27.93 -19.17 13.12
CA LEU A 116 27.79 -18.73 11.73
C LEU A 116 27.20 -19.81 10.82
N GLU A 117 27.59 -21.07 10.99
CA GLU A 117 26.99 -22.20 10.28
C GLU A 117 25.50 -22.36 10.63
N GLN A 118 25.12 -22.15 11.88
CA GLN A 118 23.71 -22.18 12.31
C GLN A 118 22.89 -21.02 11.72
N LEU A 119 23.47 -19.82 11.65
CA LEU A 119 22.82 -18.67 11.04
C LEU A 119 22.53 -18.88 9.55
N VAL A 120 23.47 -19.46 8.80
CA VAL A 120 23.26 -19.72 7.37
C VAL A 120 22.21 -20.81 7.19
N LYS A 121 22.28 -21.92 7.94
CA LYS A 121 21.31 -23.02 7.86
C LYS A 121 19.87 -22.59 8.15
N ASN A 122 19.66 -21.65 9.09
CA ASN A 122 18.34 -21.10 9.38
C ASN A 122 17.76 -20.24 8.25
N ASN A 123 18.60 -19.77 7.32
CA ASN A 123 18.18 -18.92 6.20
C ASN A 123 17.95 -19.68 4.88
N THR A 124 18.34 -20.96 4.74
CA THR A 124 18.37 -21.66 3.43
C THR A 124 17.35 -22.79 3.21
N THR A 125 16.49 -23.17 4.17
CA THR A 125 15.50 -24.25 3.92
C THR A 125 14.13 -24.04 4.59
N PRO A 126 13.00 -24.15 3.85
CA PRO A 126 11.65 -24.08 4.40
C PRO A 126 11.11 -25.47 4.83
N SER A 127 10.55 -25.49 6.05
CA SER A 127 9.53 -26.38 6.66
C SER A 127 9.73 -27.91 6.73
N LEU A 128 9.71 -28.47 7.96
CA LEU A 128 8.62 -29.31 8.50
C LEU A 128 8.90 -29.84 9.93
N SER A 129 7.89 -29.62 10.80
CA SER A 129 7.49 -30.34 12.03
C SER A 129 8.30 -30.25 13.36
N SER A 130 7.63 -29.55 14.29
CA SER A 130 7.31 -29.86 15.70
C SER A 130 8.33 -29.63 16.84
N ASN A 131 7.97 -28.60 17.62
CA ASN A 131 8.02 -28.45 19.09
C ASN A 131 9.40 -28.29 19.77
N GLU A 132 9.81 -27.04 19.98
CA GLU A 132 9.86 -26.39 21.30
C GLU A 132 10.29 -24.91 21.14
N ASP A 133 9.74 -24.05 21.98
CA ASP A 133 9.77 -22.58 21.90
C ASP A 133 11.18 -21.95 21.93
N LYS A 134 11.43 -20.98 21.02
CA LYS A 134 11.69 -19.56 21.36
C LYS A 134 12.17 -18.73 20.16
N TYR A 135 11.48 -17.61 19.95
CA TYR A 135 11.75 -16.52 18.98
C TYR A 135 11.60 -16.88 17.50
N SER A 136 10.41 -17.35 17.12
CA SER A 136 9.92 -17.09 15.77
C SER A 136 9.71 -15.59 15.65
N SER A 137 10.43 -14.91 14.76
CA SER A 137 9.96 -13.66 14.17
C SER A 137 8.59 -13.98 13.56
N LYS A 138 7.51 -13.68 14.29
CA LYS A 138 6.14 -13.93 13.83
C LYS A 138 5.88 -13.03 12.64
N THR A 139 6.19 -13.50 11.44
CA THR A 139 5.69 -12.86 10.23
C THR A 139 4.19 -13.06 10.19
N ILE A 140 3.44 -11.95 10.20
CA ILE A 140 1.99 -12.01 10.10
C ILE A 140 1.62 -12.13 8.63
N GLU A 141 0.96 -13.22 8.27
CA GLU A 141 0.43 -13.37 6.92
C GLU A 141 -0.66 -12.31 6.66
N ILE A 142 -0.58 -11.67 5.49
CA ILE A 142 -1.61 -10.73 5.05
C ILE A 142 -2.75 -11.54 4.45
N ALA A 143 -3.89 -11.58 5.14
CA ALA A 143 -5.10 -12.22 4.66
C ALA A 143 -5.73 -11.41 3.52
N GLY A 144 -6.23 -12.10 2.50
CA GLY A 144 -6.83 -11.49 1.32
C GLY A 144 -6.08 -11.84 0.04
N ARG A 145 -6.50 -11.25 -1.07
CA ARG A 145 -5.92 -11.49 -2.40
C ARG A 145 -5.77 -10.17 -3.16
N ASN A 146 -5.00 -10.21 -4.24
CA ASN A 146 -4.84 -9.10 -5.19
C ASN A 146 -4.23 -7.85 -4.56
N LEU A 147 -3.19 -8.01 -3.74
CA LEU A 147 -2.37 -6.87 -3.35
C LEU A 147 -1.67 -6.30 -4.62
N PRO A 148 -1.54 -4.97 -4.72
CA PRO A 148 -0.72 -4.33 -5.75
C PRO A 148 0.70 -4.88 -5.76
N ASP A 149 1.31 -4.96 -6.94
CA ASP A 149 2.73 -5.28 -7.07
C ASP A 149 3.60 -4.17 -6.44
N LEU A 150 4.45 -4.57 -5.50
CA LEU A 150 5.36 -3.72 -4.75
C LEU A 150 6.80 -3.78 -5.27
N SER A 151 7.05 -4.46 -6.40
CA SER A 151 8.37 -4.54 -7.06
C SER A 151 9.00 -3.17 -7.32
N THR A 152 8.17 -2.14 -7.52
CA THR A 152 8.61 -0.76 -7.71
C THR A 152 7.83 0.21 -6.82
N PHE A 153 8.50 0.72 -5.79
CA PHE A 153 7.99 1.75 -4.88
C PHE A 153 8.87 3.00 -4.94
N TYR A 154 8.26 4.17 -5.12
CA TYR A 154 8.97 5.44 -5.33
C TYR A 154 8.54 6.45 -4.27
N GLY A 155 9.51 7.06 -3.59
CA GLY A 155 9.28 8.12 -2.61
C GLY A 155 8.39 7.67 -1.45
N ARG A 156 7.52 8.59 -0.99
CA ARG A 156 6.47 8.36 0.02
C ARG A 156 6.93 7.91 1.41
N THR A 157 8.22 8.04 1.71
CA THR A 157 8.77 7.61 3.01
C THR A 157 8.18 8.41 4.17
N LYS A 158 7.95 9.71 3.98
CA LYS A 158 7.31 10.59 4.98
C LYS A 158 5.86 10.21 5.21
N GLU A 159 5.08 10.03 4.14
CA GLU A 159 3.68 9.63 4.21
C GLU A 159 3.52 8.26 4.83
N LEU A 160 4.39 7.31 4.50
CA LEU A 160 4.39 5.98 5.09
C LEU A 160 4.73 6.00 6.58
N GLY A 161 5.75 6.77 6.98
CA GLY A 161 6.10 6.97 8.38
C GLY A 161 4.94 7.58 9.18
N TYR A 162 4.30 8.63 8.65
CA TYR A 162 3.14 9.24 9.29
C TYR A 162 1.94 8.29 9.35
N LEU A 163 1.69 7.51 8.29
CA LEU A 163 0.62 6.52 8.26
C LEU A 163 0.81 5.44 9.33
N LYS A 164 2.04 4.97 9.55
CA LYS A 164 2.37 4.05 10.65
C LYS A 164 2.05 4.63 12.02
N GLU A 165 2.23 5.93 12.23
CA GLU A 165 1.81 6.56 13.48
C GLU A 165 0.28 6.62 13.61
N LEU A 166 -0.41 7.00 12.53
CA LEU A 166 -1.86 7.19 12.54
C LEU A 166 -2.62 5.90 12.83
N ILE A 167 -2.24 4.78 12.21
CA ILE A 167 -2.95 3.50 12.44
C ILE A 167 -2.87 3.01 13.90
N ASN A 168 -1.89 3.50 14.68
CA ASN A 168 -1.74 3.16 16.09
C ASN A 168 -2.51 4.11 17.02
N LYS A 169 -2.89 5.29 16.54
CA LYS A 169 -3.57 6.34 17.31
C LYS A 169 -5.07 6.41 17.00
N GLU A 170 -5.44 6.08 15.76
CA GLU A 170 -6.78 6.30 15.21
C GLU A 170 -7.52 4.98 14.97
N ARG A 171 -8.86 5.01 14.98
CA ARG A 171 -9.72 3.86 14.65
C ARG A 171 -9.92 3.71 13.15
N CYS A 172 -9.90 4.82 12.44
CA CYS A 172 -10.00 4.84 10.99
C CYS A 172 -8.99 5.84 10.41
N VAL A 173 -8.28 5.42 9.38
CA VAL A 173 -7.46 6.32 8.56
C VAL A 173 -7.99 6.24 7.13
N THR A 174 -8.35 7.39 6.55
CA THR A 174 -8.81 7.46 5.17
C THR A 174 -7.73 8.07 4.29
N LEU A 175 -7.20 7.28 3.36
CA LEU A 175 -6.32 7.75 2.29
C LEU A 175 -7.17 8.29 1.13
N ILE A 176 -7.10 9.58 0.85
CA ILE A 176 -7.77 10.20 -0.30
C ILE A 176 -6.78 10.74 -1.33
N GLY A 177 -7.24 10.93 -2.56
CA GLY A 177 -6.46 11.53 -3.63
C GLY A 177 -6.87 11.01 -5.00
N VAL A 178 -6.40 11.66 -6.06
CA VAL A 178 -6.78 11.34 -7.44
C VAL A 178 -6.47 9.89 -7.85
N ALA A 179 -7.13 9.43 -8.92
CA ALA A 179 -6.85 8.11 -9.47
C ALA A 179 -5.38 7.98 -9.86
N GLY A 180 -4.75 6.84 -9.53
CA GLY A 180 -3.35 6.59 -9.86
C GLY A 180 -2.30 7.26 -8.95
N ILE A 181 -2.70 8.07 -7.97
CA ILE A 181 -1.77 8.82 -7.10
C ILE A 181 -0.90 7.94 -6.18
N GLY A 182 -1.27 6.67 -6.01
CA GLY A 182 -0.52 5.68 -5.20
C GLY A 182 -1.15 5.26 -3.87
N LYS A 183 -2.45 5.54 -3.62
CA LYS A 183 -3.15 5.16 -2.38
C LYS A 183 -3.04 3.66 -2.06
N SER A 184 -3.46 2.81 -2.99
CA SER A 184 -3.45 1.35 -2.83
C SER A 184 -2.02 0.83 -2.65
N THR A 185 -1.06 1.37 -3.40
CA THR A 185 0.36 1.03 -3.28
C THR A 185 0.91 1.41 -1.90
N LEU A 186 0.57 2.58 -1.37
CA LEU A 186 0.99 3.01 -0.03
C LEU A 186 0.39 2.12 1.07
N ALA A 187 -0.90 1.78 0.96
CA ALA A 187 -1.56 0.88 1.90
C ALA A 187 -0.98 -0.54 1.86
N ALA A 188 -0.66 -1.04 0.66
CA ALA A 188 -0.04 -2.36 0.50
C ALA A 188 1.40 -2.37 1.03
N GLN A 189 2.18 -1.31 0.77
CA GLN A 189 3.53 -1.14 1.33
C GLN A 189 3.50 -1.13 2.86
N LEU A 190 2.52 -0.43 3.45
CA LEU A 190 2.29 -0.44 4.89
C LEU A 190 2.08 -1.86 5.41
N LEU A 191 1.16 -2.64 4.81
CA LEU A 191 0.92 -4.01 5.24
C LEU A 191 2.18 -4.88 5.10
N SER A 192 2.95 -4.71 4.03
CA SER A 192 4.20 -5.46 3.80
C SER A 192 5.28 -5.13 4.84
N GLU A 193 5.35 -3.90 5.32
CA GLU A 193 6.30 -3.52 6.38
C GLU A 193 5.78 -3.97 7.76
N LEU A 194 4.47 -3.98 7.97
CA LEU A 194 3.89 -4.48 9.23
C LEU A 194 3.97 -6.01 9.35
N SER A 195 3.89 -6.75 8.25
CA SER A 195 3.95 -8.22 8.24
C SER A 195 5.31 -8.76 8.67
N THR A 196 6.38 -7.98 8.48
CA THR A 196 7.77 -8.34 8.82
C THR A 196 8.21 -7.81 10.18
N ASN A 197 7.36 -7.05 10.88
CA ASN A 197 7.69 -6.47 12.18
C ASN A 197 7.82 -7.53 13.28
N THR A 198 8.85 -7.39 14.11
CA THR A 198 9.14 -8.27 15.25
C THR A 198 8.19 -8.08 16.44
N HIS A 199 7.60 -6.90 16.58
CA HIS A 199 6.61 -6.56 17.60
C HIS A 199 5.38 -5.92 16.94
N PRO A 200 4.49 -6.73 16.35
CA PRO A 200 3.34 -6.22 15.64
C PRO A 200 2.27 -5.70 16.61
N ASN A 201 1.69 -4.54 16.32
CA ASN A 201 0.58 -3.97 17.08
C ASN A 201 -0.78 -4.62 16.72
N PHE A 202 -0.82 -5.31 15.58
CA PHE A 202 -1.98 -6.03 15.08
C PHE A 202 -1.65 -7.51 14.99
N ASP A 203 -2.58 -8.38 15.34
CA ASP A 203 -2.46 -9.83 15.21
C ASP A 203 -2.97 -10.35 13.86
N CYS A 204 -3.63 -9.50 13.08
CA CYS A 204 -4.17 -9.81 11.76
C CYS A 204 -4.03 -8.61 10.83
N LEU A 205 -3.56 -8.85 9.61
CA LEU A 205 -3.44 -7.87 8.53
C LEU A 205 -4.35 -8.32 7.39
N ILE A 206 -5.31 -7.49 6.99
CA ILE A 206 -6.35 -7.89 6.03
C ILE A 206 -6.39 -6.89 4.90
N TRP A 207 -6.34 -7.39 3.68
CA TRP A 207 -6.55 -6.62 2.46
C TRP A 207 -7.82 -7.07 1.75
N LYS A 208 -8.75 -6.15 1.54
CA LYS A 208 -9.97 -6.41 0.76
C LYS A 208 -10.25 -5.27 -0.21
N SER A 209 -10.17 -5.56 -1.51
CA SER A 209 -10.67 -4.66 -2.54
C SER A 209 -12.20 -4.75 -2.62
N VAL A 210 -12.86 -3.59 -2.68
CA VAL A 210 -14.32 -3.44 -2.81
C VAL A 210 -14.71 -2.78 -4.13
N ALA A 211 -13.81 -2.75 -5.10
CA ALA A 211 -14.01 -2.14 -6.42
C ALA A 211 -15.16 -2.76 -7.24
N HIS A 212 -15.53 -4.01 -6.94
CA HIS A 212 -16.67 -4.70 -7.57
C HIS A 212 -18.02 -4.37 -6.91
N ALA A 213 -18.02 -3.51 -5.89
CA ALA A 213 -19.18 -3.09 -5.12
C ALA A 213 -20.05 -4.26 -4.60
N PRO A 214 -19.50 -5.15 -3.73
CA PRO A 214 -20.27 -6.27 -3.17
C PRO A 214 -21.49 -5.79 -2.39
N SER A 215 -22.48 -6.68 -2.25
CA SER A 215 -23.56 -6.45 -1.29
C SER A 215 -22.99 -6.40 0.13
N PHE A 216 -23.68 -5.70 1.03
CA PHE A 216 -23.18 -5.53 2.39
C PHE A 216 -23.03 -6.88 3.14
N GLN A 217 -23.95 -7.82 2.92
CA GLN A 217 -23.87 -9.16 3.52
C GLN A 217 -22.72 -10.01 2.96
N GLU A 218 -22.48 -9.94 1.64
CA GLU A 218 -21.33 -10.63 1.02
C GLU A 218 -20.01 -10.10 1.60
N LEU A 219 -19.86 -8.78 1.70
CA LEU A 219 -18.67 -8.18 2.29
C LEU A 219 -18.46 -8.65 3.73
N LEU A 220 -19.50 -8.63 4.58
CA LEU A 220 -19.41 -9.09 5.96
C LEU A 220 -19.03 -10.57 6.05
N ALA A 221 -19.63 -11.43 5.21
CA ALA A 221 -19.30 -12.85 5.19
C ALA A 221 -17.82 -13.08 4.84
N GLU A 222 -17.32 -12.39 3.80
CA GLU A 222 -15.92 -12.48 3.39
C GLU A 222 -14.96 -11.93 4.45
N LEU A 223 -15.30 -10.82 5.11
CA LEU A 223 -14.46 -10.26 6.18
C LEU A 223 -14.38 -11.18 7.40
N ILE A 224 -15.48 -11.82 7.76
CA ILE A 224 -15.50 -12.80 8.87
C ILE A 224 -14.64 -14.02 8.50
N ASP A 225 -14.77 -14.53 7.28
CA ASP A 225 -13.96 -15.65 6.78
C ASP A 225 -12.45 -15.32 6.79
N LEU A 226 -12.07 -14.10 6.40
CA LEU A 226 -10.69 -13.64 6.42
C LEU A 226 -10.09 -13.53 7.83
N ILE A 227 -10.90 -13.17 8.84
CA ILE A 227 -10.44 -13.06 10.23
C ILE A 227 -10.34 -14.43 10.90
N GLN A 228 -11.26 -15.34 10.57
CA GLN A 228 -11.34 -16.65 11.20
C GLN A 228 -11.72 -17.77 10.21
N PRO A 229 -10.77 -18.24 9.39
CA PRO A 229 -11.02 -19.23 8.34
C PRO A 229 -11.46 -20.62 8.86
N LEU A 230 -11.18 -20.93 10.14
CA LEU A 230 -11.32 -22.28 10.72
C LEU A 230 -12.59 -22.50 11.54
N GLU A 231 -13.32 -21.43 11.94
CA GLU A 231 -14.58 -21.54 12.70
C GLU A 231 -15.82 -21.12 11.90
N ALA A 232 -15.63 -20.54 10.71
CA ALA A 232 -16.71 -20.14 9.81
C ALA A 232 -17.34 -21.35 9.07
N SER A 233 -17.95 -22.26 9.83
CA SER A 233 -19.01 -23.08 9.24
C SER A 233 -20.17 -22.13 8.90
N SER A 234 -20.38 -21.85 7.62
CA SER A 234 -21.41 -20.93 7.09
C SER A 234 -22.83 -21.19 7.62
N SER A 235 -23.07 -22.32 8.28
CA SER A 235 -24.32 -22.67 8.95
C SER A 235 -24.64 -21.87 10.23
N ASN A 236 -23.66 -21.21 10.87
CA ASN A 236 -23.85 -20.52 12.16
C ASN A 236 -23.86 -18.98 12.07
N LEU A 237 -23.68 -18.39 10.88
CA LEU A 237 -23.75 -16.94 10.72
C LEU A 237 -25.19 -16.43 10.86
N PRO A 238 -25.41 -15.28 11.54
CA PRO A 238 -26.72 -14.65 11.57
C PRO A 238 -27.22 -14.34 10.17
N LYS A 239 -28.51 -14.54 9.91
CA LYS A 239 -29.14 -14.29 8.59
C LYS A 239 -29.38 -12.80 8.29
N TYR A 240 -29.06 -11.91 9.21
CA TYR A 240 -29.30 -10.47 9.08
C TYR A 240 -28.02 -9.69 9.37
N SER A 241 -27.82 -8.59 8.66
CA SER A 241 -26.55 -7.87 8.56
C SER A 241 -26.02 -7.38 9.92
N GLN A 242 -26.89 -6.86 10.80
CA GLN A 242 -26.47 -6.36 12.11
C GLN A 242 -25.92 -7.45 13.04
N GLY A 243 -26.43 -8.67 12.94
CA GLY A 243 -25.90 -9.82 13.68
C GLY A 243 -24.49 -10.17 13.21
N MET A 244 -24.28 -10.15 11.89
CA MET A 244 -22.95 -10.37 11.30
C MET A 244 -21.95 -9.28 11.69
N VAL A 245 -22.36 -8.01 11.72
CA VAL A 245 -21.52 -6.91 12.24
C VAL A 245 -21.10 -7.17 13.69
N SER A 246 -22.02 -7.60 14.55
CA SER A 246 -21.69 -7.92 15.95
C SER A 246 -20.71 -9.10 16.07
N VAL A 247 -20.83 -10.12 15.21
CA VAL A 247 -19.87 -11.23 15.13
C VAL A 247 -18.50 -10.71 14.70
N LEU A 248 -18.43 -9.92 13.62
CA LEU A 248 -17.20 -9.33 13.10
C LEU A 248 -16.49 -8.48 14.16
N ILE A 249 -17.22 -7.57 14.81
CA ILE A 249 -16.68 -6.71 15.89
C ILE A 249 -16.14 -7.57 17.04
N LYS A 250 -16.87 -8.60 17.47
CA LYS A 250 -16.43 -9.49 18.54
C LYS A 250 -15.08 -10.16 18.20
N HIS A 251 -14.90 -10.64 16.96
CA HIS A 251 -13.62 -11.21 16.54
C HIS A 251 -12.50 -10.16 16.48
N MET A 252 -12.80 -8.93 16.02
CA MET A 252 -11.82 -7.84 15.97
C MET A 252 -11.50 -7.22 17.34
N GLN A 253 -12.33 -7.48 18.37
CA GLN A 253 -12.04 -7.11 19.76
C GLN A 253 -11.10 -8.12 20.43
N THR A 254 -11.24 -9.41 20.13
CA THR A 254 -10.37 -10.46 20.70
C THR A 254 -9.03 -10.54 19.98
N ARG A 255 -8.99 -10.18 18.69
CA ARG A 255 -7.79 -10.17 17.86
C ARG A 255 -7.65 -8.80 17.18
N PRO A 256 -6.72 -7.94 17.63
CA PRO A 256 -6.45 -6.66 16.98
C PRO A 256 -6.13 -6.84 15.50
N CYS A 257 -6.89 -6.17 14.63
CA CYS A 257 -6.78 -6.29 13.18
C CYS A 257 -6.52 -4.92 12.55
N LEU A 258 -5.66 -4.89 11.53
CA LEU A 258 -5.63 -3.80 10.55
C LEU A 258 -6.38 -4.26 9.30
N LEU A 259 -7.54 -3.67 9.05
CA LEU A 259 -8.38 -3.95 7.89
C LEU A 259 -8.22 -2.86 6.84
N VAL A 260 -7.73 -3.21 5.65
CA VAL A 260 -7.68 -2.32 4.49
C VAL A 260 -8.87 -2.59 3.57
N LEU A 261 -9.72 -1.59 3.36
CA LEU A 261 -10.74 -1.58 2.32
C LEU A 261 -10.26 -0.70 1.16
N ASP A 262 -9.81 -1.34 0.09
CA ASP A 262 -9.28 -0.66 -1.10
C ASP A 262 -10.40 -0.32 -2.09
N GLU A 263 -10.34 0.90 -2.63
CA GLU A 263 -11.31 1.46 -3.57
C GLU A 263 -12.72 1.62 -2.97
N TYR A 264 -12.76 2.11 -1.72
CA TYR A 264 -13.97 2.32 -0.93
C TYR A 264 -15.03 3.17 -1.66
N ASP A 265 -14.63 4.13 -2.49
CA ASP A 265 -15.57 4.98 -3.23
C ASP A 265 -16.55 4.21 -4.13
N PHE A 266 -16.25 2.97 -4.52
CA PHE A 266 -17.19 2.13 -5.28
C PHE A 266 -18.42 1.72 -4.46
N LEU A 267 -18.28 1.53 -3.15
CA LEU A 267 -19.42 1.22 -2.27
C LEU A 267 -20.39 2.39 -2.14
N LEU A 268 -19.90 3.62 -2.31
CA LEU A 268 -20.70 4.85 -2.20
C LEU A 268 -21.55 5.13 -3.45
N LYS A 269 -21.26 4.45 -4.57
CA LYS A 269 -21.98 4.65 -5.83
C LYS A 269 -23.40 4.09 -5.81
N THR A 270 -23.72 3.18 -4.89
CA THR A 270 -25.07 2.62 -4.78
C THR A 270 -26.10 3.73 -4.57
N THR A 271 -27.23 3.66 -5.28
CA THR A 271 -28.39 4.54 -5.06
C THR A 271 -29.34 3.99 -3.99
N ASP A 272 -29.09 2.77 -3.50
CA ASP A 272 -29.88 2.15 -2.46
C ASP A 272 -29.60 2.82 -1.10
N LEU A 273 -30.60 3.54 -0.59
CA LEU A 273 -30.53 4.23 0.70
C LEU A 273 -30.37 3.24 1.87
N ASN A 274 -30.98 2.06 1.80
CA ASN A 274 -30.87 1.07 2.87
C ASN A 274 -29.44 0.55 2.95
N GLN A 275 -28.85 0.22 1.81
CA GLN A 275 -27.46 -0.22 1.75
C GLN A 275 -26.49 0.86 2.27
N ARG A 276 -26.72 2.14 1.94
CA ARG A 276 -25.93 3.26 2.49
C ARG A 276 -26.06 3.38 4.00
N LEU A 277 -27.27 3.23 4.54
CA LEU A 277 -27.51 3.26 5.99
C LEU A 277 -26.83 2.08 6.69
N GLU A 278 -26.82 0.89 6.08
CA GLU A 278 -26.11 -0.27 6.59
C GLU A 278 -24.60 -0.03 6.68
N TYR A 279 -23.98 0.52 5.63
CA TYR A 279 -22.56 0.90 5.63
C TYR A 279 -22.27 1.98 6.69
N SER A 280 -23.06 3.06 6.72
CA SER A 280 -22.89 4.14 7.69
C SER A 280 -22.96 3.63 9.14
N LEU A 281 -23.92 2.75 9.45
CA LEU A 281 -24.04 2.13 10.77
C LEU A 281 -22.87 1.20 11.06
N PHE A 282 -22.39 0.41 10.09
CA PHE A 282 -21.21 -0.42 10.23
C PHE A 282 -19.97 0.39 10.61
N PHE A 283 -19.65 1.45 9.86
CA PHE A 283 -18.49 2.30 10.16
C PHE A 283 -18.60 2.96 11.52
N ARG A 284 -19.80 3.47 11.85
CA ARG A 284 -20.06 4.01 13.18
C ARG A 284 -19.76 3.00 14.28
N ARG A 285 -20.32 1.79 14.19
CA ARG A 285 -20.08 0.72 15.16
C ARG A 285 -18.62 0.30 15.21
N PHE A 286 -17.95 0.20 14.06
CA PHE A 286 -16.52 -0.11 13.99
C PHE A 286 -15.69 0.89 14.80
N ILE A 287 -15.96 2.19 14.62
CA ILE A 287 -15.20 3.27 15.26
C ILE A 287 -15.56 3.41 16.75
N GLU A 288 -16.82 3.16 17.14
CA GLU A 288 -17.30 3.30 18.51
C GLU A 288 -17.04 2.06 19.39
N GLU A 289 -17.04 0.85 18.82
CA GLU A 289 -16.96 -0.42 19.58
C GLU A 289 -15.56 -1.07 19.57
N LEU A 290 -14.64 -0.65 18.68
CA LEU A 290 -13.28 -1.20 18.62
C LEU A 290 -12.27 -0.28 19.29
N ASP A 291 -11.25 -0.89 19.93
CA ASP A 291 -10.22 -0.15 20.69
C ASP A 291 -8.76 -0.48 20.31
N LYS A 292 -8.50 -1.57 19.61
CA LYS A 292 -7.13 -1.95 19.18
C LYS A 292 -7.02 -2.27 17.70
N SER A 293 -8.16 -2.35 17.03
CA SER A 293 -8.24 -2.57 15.59
C SER A 293 -8.32 -1.23 14.87
N CYS A 294 -7.82 -1.19 13.64
CA CYS A 294 -7.81 -0.01 12.80
C CYS A 294 -8.35 -0.35 11.42
N LEU A 295 -9.13 0.58 10.86
CA LEU A 295 -9.63 0.52 9.50
C LEU A 295 -8.83 1.50 8.62
N LEU A 296 -8.28 1.02 7.51
CA LEU A 296 -7.62 1.84 6.51
C LEU A 296 -8.47 1.85 5.23
N LEU A 297 -9.03 3.00 4.89
CA LEU A 297 -9.83 3.18 3.68
C LEU A 297 -8.98 3.81 2.59
N THR A 298 -9.04 3.31 1.37
CA THR A 298 -8.56 4.06 0.20
C THR A 298 -9.75 4.55 -0.62
N SER A 299 -9.75 5.82 -1.00
CA SER A 299 -10.87 6.41 -1.75
C SER A 299 -10.37 7.53 -2.65
N ARG A 300 -11.07 7.81 -3.76
CA ARG A 300 -10.77 8.99 -4.59
C ARG A 300 -11.08 10.31 -3.89
N PHE A 301 -12.16 10.34 -3.11
CA PHE A 301 -12.66 11.53 -2.41
C PHE A 301 -13.13 11.16 -1.00
N LEU A 302 -13.31 12.16 -0.13
CA LEU A 302 -13.81 11.93 1.23
C LEU A 302 -15.30 11.53 1.18
N PRO A 303 -15.69 10.38 1.74
CA PRO A 303 -17.10 10.01 1.87
C PRO A 303 -17.81 10.93 2.88
N GLY A 304 -19.01 11.42 2.56
CA GLY A 304 -19.73 12.34 3.45
C GLY A 304 -20.08 11.74 4.82
N GLU A 305 -20.28 10.43 4.91
CA GLU A 305 -20.49 9.75 6.20
C GLU A 305 -19.24 9.78 7.09
N ILE A 306 -18.03 9.71 6.49
CA ILE A 306 -16.77 9.81 7.21
C ILE A 306 -16.51 11.26 7.61
N GLU A 307 -16.84 12.22 6.74
CA GLU A 307 -16.77 13.66 7.02
C GLU A 307 -17.58 14.03 8.28
N ASN A 308 -18.85 13.62 8.35
CA ASN A 308 -19.70 13.83 9.53
C ASN A 308 -19.08 13.27 10.82
N MET A 309 -18.39 12.13 10.73
CA MET A 309 -17.74 11.53 11.90
C MET A 309 -16.46 12.25 12.31
N ILE A 310 -15.71 12.81 11.36
CA ILE A 310 -14.56 13.68 11.64
C ILE A 310 -15.05 14.97 12.34
N GLU A 311 -16.13 15.57 11.86
CA GLU A 311 -16.74 16.76 12.50
C GLU A 311 -17.22 16.48 13.93
N ALA A 312 -17.68 15.25 14.19
CA ALA A 312 -18.06 14.78 15.52
C ALA A 312 -16.85 14.38 16.41
N GLU A 313 -15.63 14.76 16.04
CA GLU A 313 -14.39 14.50 16.78
C GLU A 313 -14.16 13.00 17.10
N ARG A 314 -14.62 12.11 16.23
CA ARG A 314 -14.33 10.67 16.33
C ARG A 314 -12.86 10.42 15.98
N PRO A 315 -12.25 9.32 16.47
CA PRO A 315 -10.84 8.96 16.21
C PRO A 315 -10.63 8.49 14.77
N ILE A 316 -10.79 9.43 13.84
CA ILE A 316 -10.67 9.24 12.40
C ILE A 316 -9.72 10.30 11.87
N LYS A 317 -8.75 9.87 11.06
CA LYS A 317 -7.84 10.79 10.38
C LYS A 317 -7.95 10.70 8.87
N LEU A 318 -8.00 11.87 8.24
CA LEU A 318 -7.86 12.03 6.81
C LEU A 318 -6.38 12.25 6.44
N LEU A 319 -5.88 11.47 5.49
CA LEU A 319 -4.58 11.67 4.86
C LEU A 319 -4.78 11.84 3.35
N LYS A 320 -4.66 13.08 2.86
CA LYS A 320 -4.70 13.39 1.43
C LYS A 320 -3.32 13.19 0.81
N LEU A 321 -3.26 12.31 -0.20
CA LEU A 321 -2.05 12.09 -0.98
C LEU A 321 -2.01 13.05 -2.18
N GLU A 322 -0.96 13.86 -2.21
CA GLU A 322 -0.61 14.74 -3.34
C GLU A 322 0.36 14.05 -4.30
N GLY A 323 0.80 14.74 -5.36
CA GLY A 323 1.83 14.25 -6.28
C GLY A 323 3.12 13.79 -5.58
N LEU A 324 3.91 12.96 -6.26
CA LEU A 324 5.27 12.64 -5.80
C LEU A 324 6.15 13.89 -5.76
N ASP A 325 7.13 13.87 -4.86
CA ASP A 325 8.24 14.81 -4.91
C ASP A 325 9.01 14.67 -6.23
N THR A 326 9.67 15.76 -6.63
CA THR A 326 10.37 15.87 -7.91
C THR A 326 11.40 14.76 -8.11
N ASP A 327 12.19 14.42 -7.08
CA ASP A 327 13.25 13.41 -7.19
C ASP A 327 12.65 12.02 -7.45
N SER A 328 11.61 11.66 -6.71
CA SER A 328 10.88 10.40 -6.90
C SER A 328 10.18 10.33 -8.25
N ALA A 329 9.64 11.45 -8.74
CA ALA A 329 9.00 11.55 -10.04
C ALA A 329 10.03 11.44 -11.18
N ILE A 330 11.19 12.10 -11.07
CA ILE A 330 12.31 11.96 -12.02
C ILE A 330 12.78 10.50 -12.07
N LYS A 331 12.86 9.81 -10.92
CA LYS A 331 13.22 8.39 -10.88
C LYS A 331 12.23 7.51 -11.64
N ILE A 332 10.93 7.79 -11.56
CA ILE A 332 9.93 7.09 -12.38
C ILE A 332 10.20 7.30 -13.87
N LEU A 333 10.48 8.54 -14.28
CA LEU A 333 10.76 8.89 -15.67
C LEU A 333 12.01 8.17 -16.18
N SER A 334 13.10 8.18 -15.40
CA SER A 334 14.36 7.50 -15.76
C SER A 334 14.19 6.00 -15.88
N ASP A 335 13.51 5.37 -14.91
CA ASP A 335 13.28 3.91 -14.90
C ASP A 335 12.40 3.44 -16.07
N LYS A 336 11.65 4.36 -16.68
CA LYS A 336 10.84 4.12 -17.89
C LYS A 336 11.51 4.53 -19.19
N GLY A 337 12.77 4.96 -19.14
CA GLY A 337 13.59 5.25 -20.32
C GLY A 337 13.45 6.67 -20.86
N VAL A 338 12.96 7.61 -20.06
CA VAL A 338 13.01 9.04 -20.41
C VAL A 338 14.39 9.58 -20.08
N LEU A 339 14.97 10.35 -21.02
CA LEU A 339 16.27 10.99 -20.82
C LEU A 339 16.13 12.12 -19.79
N VAL A 340 16.85 12.03 -18.69
CA VAL A 340 16.82 13.04 -17.61
C VAL A 340 17.43 14.34 -18.11
N GLN A 341 16.62 15.40 -18.17
CA GLN A 341 16.96 16.73 -18.68
C GLN A 341 16.21 17.80 -17.88
N GLU A 342 16.53 19.08 -18.08
CA GLU A 342 15.87 20.22 -17.39
C GLU A 342 14.33 20.23 -17.57
N ASN A 343 13.85 19.73 -18.72
CA ASN A 343 12.43 19.71 -19.07
C ASN A 343 11.62 18.61 -18.34
N CYS A 344 12.25 17.76 -17.52
CA CYS A 344 11.51 16.77 -16.71
C CYS A 344 10.53 17.45 -15.74
N ASN A 345 10.90 18.62 -15.21
CA ASN A 345 10.04 19.37 -14.28
C ASN A 345 8.74 19.82 -14.95
N GLU A 346 8.79 20.26 -16.21
CA GLU A 346 7.60 20.64 -16.96
C GLU A 346 6.63 19.45 -17.11
N LEU A 347 7.17 18.26 -17.41
CA LEU A 347 6.36 17.04 -17.50
C LEU A 347 5.74 16.67 -16.16
N ILE A 348 6.51 16.76 -15.07
CA ILE A 348 6.03 16.48 -13.71
C ILE A 348 4.90 17.43 -13.32
N GLU A 349 5.03 18.72 -13.65
CA GLU A 349 4.01 19.73 -13.40
C GLU A 349 2.72 19.45 -14.20
N ILE A 350 2.82 19.11 -15.50
CA ILE A 350 1.66 18.77 -16.34
C ILE A 350 0.82 17.64 -15.73
N TYR A 351 1.50 16.64 -15.17
CA TYR A 351 0.88 15.45 -14.58
C TYR A 351 0.76 15.50 -13.05
N ARG A 352 1.07 16.66 -12.43
CA ARG A 352 0.99 16.90 -10.97
C ARG A 352 1.67 15.80 -10.15
N GLY A 353 2.81 15.28 -10.61
CA GLY A 353 3.52 14.21 -9.93
C GLY A 353 2.75 12.88 -9.80
N ASN A 354 1.68 12.65 -10.57
CA ASN A 354 0.86 11.45 -10.49
C ASN A 354 1.64 10.21 -11.00
N PRO A 355 1.96 9.21 -10.15
CA PRO A 355 2.80 8.07 -10.53
C PRO A 355 2.25 7.27 -11.71
N SER A 356 0.93 7.03 -11.77
CA SER A 356 0.31 6.25 -12.84
C SER A 356 0.40 6.97 -14.18
N GLU A 357 0.10 8.27 -14.20
CA GLU A 357 0.20 9.06 -15.43
C GLU A 357 1.65 9.25 -15.87
N LEU A 358 2.57 9.50 -14.94
CA LEU A 358 4.00 9.60 -15.23
C LEU A 358 4.54 8.30 -15.83
N LYS A 359 4.19 7.13 -15.29
CA LYS A 359 4.54 5.84 -15.89
C LYS A 359 3.97 5.70 -17.31
N ALA A 360 2.70 6.06 -17.51
CA ALA A 360 2.03 5.93 -18.80
C ALA A 360 2.62 6.86 -19.87
N VAL A 361 2.86 8.13 -19.54
CA VAL A 361 3.45 9.10 -20.46
C VAL A 361 4.91 8.76 -20.76
N ALA A 362 5.69 8.35 -19.75
CA ALA A 362 7.08 7.96 -19.93
C ALA A 362 7.24 6.78 -20.89
N ASN A 363 6.40 5.74 -20.76
CA ASN A 363 6.39 4.62 -21.68
C ASN A 363 6.12 5.05 -23.14
N ARG A 364 5.19 5.98 -23.35
CA ARG A 364 4.87 6.50 -24.69
C ARG A 364 5.98 7.41 -25.23
N ILE A 365 6.60 8.22 -24.38
CA ILE A 365 7.75 9.06 -24.75
C ILE A 365 8.93 8.18 -25.16
N ASN A 366 9.23 7.14 -24.38
CA ASN A 366 10.27 6.18 -24.71
C ASN A 366 9.99 5.50 -26.05
N TYR A 367 8.77 4.99 -26.26
CA TYR A 367 8.40 4.27 -27.47
C TYR A 367 8.40 5.14 -28.74
N PHE A 368 7.75 6.31 -28.72
CA PHE A 368 7.55 7.13 -29.92
C PHE A 368 8.66 8.17 -30.16
N PHE A 369 9.38 8.56 -29.12
CA PHE A 369 10.36 9.65 -29.18
C PHE A 369 11.75 9.23 -28.64
N ASN A 370 11.98 7.93 -28.42
CA ASN A 370 13.23 7.37 -27.91
C ASN A 370 13.71 8.08 -26.62
N GLY A 371 12.76 8.40 -25.75
CA GLY A 371 13.03 9.04 -24.45
C GLY A 371 13.29 10.56 -24.52
N ASN A 372 13.24 11.17 -25.71
CA ASN A 372 13.57 12.58 -25.90
C ASN A 372 12.38 13.51 -25.61
N LEU A 373 12.49 14.31 -24.54
CA LEU A 373 11.45 15.26 -24.12
C LEU A 373 11.30 16.46 -25.06
N GLU A 374 12.38 16.98 -25.63
CA GLU A 374 12.30 18.10 -26.57
C GLU A 374 11.48 17.74 -27.81
N LEU A 375 11.68 16.53 -28.36
CA LEU A 375 10.89 16.03 -29.48
C LEU A 375 9.43 15.87 -29.11
N PHE A 376 9.13 15.39 -27.91
CA PHE A 376 7.76 15.28 -27.41
C PHE A 376 7.08 16.66 -27.31
N PHE A 377 7.72 17.64 -26.66
CA PHE A 377 7.13 18.96 -26.41
C PHE A 377 6.89 19.79 -27.67
N LYS A 378 7.62 19.54 -28.78
CA LYS A 378 7.33 20.17 -30.09
C LYS A 378 5.90 19.94 -30.58
N ASN A 379 5.24 18.87 -30.14
CA ASN A 379 3.88 18.52 -30.57
C ASN A 379 2.77 19.23 -29.77
N LYS A 380 3.11 19.99 -28.72
CA LYS A 380 2.15 20.74 -27.86
C LYS A 380 0.94 19.90 -27.43
N THR A 381 1.18 18.66 -26.99
CA THR A 381 0.12 17.74 -26.62
C THR A 381 0.27 17.22 -25.19
N THR A 382 -0.86 16.94 -24.56
CA THR A 382 -0.95 16.20 -23.30
C THR A 382 -1.52 14.82 -23.62
N LEU A 383 -0.92 13.77 -23.08
CA LEU A 383 -1.41 12.41 -23.24
C LEU A 383 -2.26 12.03 -22.02
N VAL A 384 -3.37 11.33 -22.24
CA VAL A 384 -4.21 10.78 -21.18
C VAL A 384 -3.98 9.27 -21.14
N SER A 385 -3.72 8.67 -19.97
CA SER A 385 -3.63 7.21 -19.90
C SER A 385 -5.02 6.57 -20.03
N SER A 386 -5.07 5.32 -20.50
CA SER A 386 -6.34 4.59 -20.60
C SER A 386 -7.02 4.43 -19.24
N LYS A 387 -6.24 4.28 -18.15
CA LYS A 387 -6.78 4.18 -16.79
C LYS A 387 -7.45 5.49 -16.35
N PHE A 388 -6.82 6.62 -16.64
CA PHE A 388 -7.38 7.93 -16.32
C PHE A 388 -8.58 8.26 -17.20
N GLU A 389 -8.54 7.87 -18.47
CA GLU A 389 -9.67 8.03 -19.40
C GLU A 389 -10.89 7.23 -18.95
N ILE A 390 -10.74 5.96 -18.57
CA ILE A 390 -11.85 5.14 -18.02
C ILE A 390 -12.46 5.82 -16.77
N MET A 391 -11.61 6.35 -15.89
CA MET A 391 -12.04 7.07 -14.70
C MET A 391 -12.85 8.33 -15.04
N LEU A 392 -12.39 9.11 -16.03
CA LEU A 392 -13.10 10.31 -16.49
C LEU A 392 -14.39 9.95 -17.24
N ASN A 393 -14.40 8.89 -18.05
CA ASN A 393 -15.60 8.36 -18.71
C ASN A 393 -16.69 8.03 -17.67
N GLU A 394 -16.34 7.31 -16.61
CA GLU A 394 -17.26 7.04 -15.50
C GLU A 394 -17.74 8.33 -14.85
N THR A 395 -16.82 9.25 -14.57
CA THR A 395 -17.13 10.49 -13.85
C THR A 395 -18.10 11.37 -14.64
N PHE A 396 -17.81 11.64 -15.91
CA PHE A 396 -18.66 12.46 -16.78
C PHE A 396 -19.97 11.76 -17.16
N GLY A 397 -19.93 10.45 -17.36
CA GLY A 397 -21.08 9.66 -17.81
C GLY A 397 -22.08 9.31 -16.70
N GLN A 398 -21.63 9.14 -15.45
CA GLN A 398 -22.48 8.61 -14.37
C GLN A 398 -22.51 9.50 -13.11
N LEU A 399 -21.41 10.14 -12.73
CA LEU A 399 -21.30 10.81 -11.43
C LEU A 399 -21.67 12.30 -11.47
N LEU A 400 -21.39 12.98 -12.59
CA LEU A 400 -21.68 14.39 -12.76
C LEU A 400 -23.13 14.61 -13.21
N ASN A 401 -23.80 15.56 -12.55
CA ASN A 401 -25.05 16.08 -13.06
C ASN A 401 -24.81 17.09 -14.19
N GLN A 402 -25.89 17.50 -14.86
CA GLN A 402 -25.82 18.42 -15.99
C GLN A 402 -25.19 19.77 -15.62
N PHE A 403 -25.56 20.33 -14.47
CA PHE A 403 -25.06 21.63 -14.03
C PHE A 403 -23.56 21.62 -13.72
N GLN A 404 -23.06 20.53 -13.13
CA GLN A 404 -21.63 20.35 -12.88
C GLN A 404 -20.83 20.26 -14.19
N ARG A 405 -21.37 19.58 -15.21
CA ARG A 405 -20.76 19.55 -16.54
C ARG A 405 -20.72 20.94 -17.18
N GLU A 406 -21.80 21.71 -17.07
CA GLU A 406 -21.87 23.09 -17.57
C GLU A 406 -20.81 23.99 -16.91
N ILE A 407 -20.61 23.86 -15.60
CA ILE A 407 -19.54 24.58 -14.88
C ILE A 407 -18.17 24.20 -15.43
N LEU A 408 -17.88 22.91 -15.59
CA LEU A 408 -16.60 22.46 -16.14
C LEU A 408 -16.37 22.99 -17.54
N ILE A 409 -17.37 22.89 -18.43
CA ILE A 409 -17.29 23.38 -19.81
C ILE A 409 -17.01 24.88 -19.81
N TYR A 410 -17.75 25.66 -19.01
CA TYR A 410 -17.54 27.09 -18.88
C TYR A 410 -16.11 27.42 -18.43
N ILE A 411 -15.61 26.74 -17.38
CA ILE A 411 -14.23 26.95 -16.91
C ILE A 411 -13.23 26.61 -18.03
N ALA A 412 -13.43 25.50 -18.74
CA ALA A 412 -12.55 25.10 -19.84
C ALA A 412 -12.51 26.14 -20.97
N GLU A 413 -13.68 26.63 -21.41
CA GLU A 413 -13.83 27.66 -22.44
C GLU A 413 -13.16 28.97 -22.02
N GLU A 414 -13.43 29.46 -20.81
CA GLU A 414 -12.85 30.71 -20.31
C GLU A 414 -11.33 30.64 -20.17
N ILE A 415 -10.77 29.50 -19.74
CA ILE A 415 -9.32 29.30 -19.68
C ILE A 415 -8.72 29.28 -21.09
N VAL A 416 -9.40 28.69 -22.09
CA VAL A 416 -8.92 28.72 -23.48
C VAL A 416 -8.91 30.15 -24.03
N LEU A 417 -9.93 30.95 -23.71
CA LEU A 417 -10.05 32.33 -24.19
C LEU A 417 -9.07 33.28 -23.51
N THR A 418 -8.91 33.17 -22.20
CA THR A 418 -8.16 34.16 -21.40
C THR A 418 -6.76 33.70 -21.01
N SER A 419 -6.46 32.40 -21.11
CA SER A 419 -5.25 31.77 -20.57
C SER A 419 -5.03 32.06 -19.07
N GLN A 420 -6.11 32.31 -18.31
CA GLN A 420 -6.07 32.60 -16.88
C GLN A 420 -7.10 31.76 -16.11
N PRO A 421 -6.87 31.48 -14.81
CA PRO A 421 -7.89 30.93 -13.92
C PRO A 421 -9.13 31.83 -13.84
N VAL A 422 -10.29 31.23 -13.61
CA VAL A 422 -11.59 31.93 -13.61
C VAL A 422 -11.96 32.37 -12.20
N ASN A 423 -12.15 33.68 -11.99
CA ASN A 423 -12.60 34.24 -10.72
C ASN A 423 -14.02 33.81 -10.35
N PHE A 424 -14.28 33.56 -9.07
CA PHE A 424 -15.59 33.12 -8.57
C PHE A 424 -16.73 34.08 -8.90
N SER A 425 -16.54 35.40 -8.73
CA SER A 425 -17.56 36.41 -9.03
C SER A 425 -17.92 36.45 -10.51
N LYS A 426 -16.93 36.32 -11.40
CA LYS A 426 -17.15 36.23 -12.85
C LYS A 426 -17.94 34.96 -13.19
N LEU A 427 -17.50 33.81 -12.68
CA LEU A 427 -18.19 32.53 -12.89
C LEU A 427 -19.65 32.60 -12.44
N LEU A 428 -19.90 33.16 -11.25
CA LEU A 428 -21.25 33.29 -10.71
C LEU A 428 -22.14 34.18 -11.57
N ASN A 429 -21.61 35.31 -12.05
CA ASN A 429 -22.35 36.23 -12.92
C ASN A 429 -22.64 35.60 -14.29
N ASP A 430 -21.66 34.96 -14.90
CA ASP A 430 -21.79 34.37 -16.23
C ASP A 430 -22.73 33.17 -16.22
N ILE A 431 -22.69 32.31 -15.20
CA ILE A 431 -23.62 31.18 -15.06
C ILE A 431 -25.06 31.67 -14.88
N LYS A 432 -25.27 32.72 -14.07
CA LYS A 432 -26.60 33.32 -13.90
C LYS A 432 -27.17 33.89 -15.20
N GLN A 433 -26.30 34.35 -16.11
CA GLN A 433 -26.71 34.89 -17.41
C GLN A 433 -26.90 33.82 -18.48
N LYS A 434 -26.06 32.77 -18.48
CA LYS A 434 -26.03 31.72 -19.53
C LYS A 434 -26.96 30.53 -19.24
N SER A 435 -27.24 30.20 -17.98
CA SER A 435 -28.06 29.03 -17.65
C SER A 435 -29.54 29.32 -17.85
N LEU A 436 -30.24 28.41 -18.57
CA LEU A 436 -31.69 28.45 -18.75
C LEU A 436 -32.47 28.15 -17.46
N LEU A 437 -31.78 27.63 -16.43
CA LEU A 437 -32.33 27.34 -15.12
C LEU A 437 -31.90 28.44 -14.14
N PHE A 438 -32.87 28.99 -13.39
CA PHE A 438 -32.56 29.83 -12.23
C PHE A 438 -31.78 28.98 -11.22
N THR A 439 -30.46 29.15 -11.20
CA THR A 439 -29.58 28.50 -10.23
C THR A 439 -29.21 29.50 -9.15
N SER A 440 -29.44 29.11 -7.91
CA SER A 440 -29.08 29.91 -6.74
C SER A 440 -27.56 29.94 -6.56
N THR A 441 -27.05 31.00 -5.94
CA THR A 441 -25.61 31.07 -5.56
C THR A 441 -25.20 29.85 -4.72
N LEU A 442 -26.09 29.34 -3.87
CA LEU A 442 -25.84 28.16 -3.04
C LEU A 442 -25.64 26.88 -3.88
N GLU A 443 -26.43 26.69 -4.94
CA GLU A 443 -26.28 25.54 -5.83
C GLU A 443 -24.96 25.60 -6.61
N THR A 444 -24.55 26.80 -7.06
CA THR A 444 -23.24 27.00 -7.70
C THR A 444 -22.10 26.64 -6.74
N ILE A 445 -22.17 27.10 -5.49
CA ILE A 445 -21.17 26.79 -4.47
C ILE A 445 -21.09 25.27 -4.24
N LYS A 446 -22.22 24.61 -3.98
CA LYS A 446 -22.25 23.15 -3.78
C LYS A 446 -21.72 22.37 -4.98
N ALA A 447 -21.99 22.85 -6.20
CA ALA A 447 -21.49 22.22 -7.40
C ALA A 447 -19.95 22.36 -7.51
N LEU A 448 -19.41 23.54 -7.23
CA LEU A 448 -17.96 23.80 -7.21
C LEU A 448 -17.26 22.98 -6.12
N GLU A 449 -17.80 22.96 -4.90
CA GLU A 449 -17.28 22.15 -3.78
C GLU A 449 -17.19 20.67 -4.17
N LYS A 450 -18.24 20.12 -4.78
CA LYS A 450 -18.24 18.73 -5.23
C LYS A 450 -17.22 18.47 -6.36
N LEU A 451 -17.06 19.40 -7.29
CA LEU A 451 -16.04 19.29 -8.35
C LEU A 451 -14.62 19.35 -7.78
N GLU A 452 -14.38 20.19 -6.77
CA GLU A 452 -13.09 20.32 -6.10
C GLU A 452 -12.76 19.09 -5.25
N ILE A 453 -13.72 18.56 -4.49
CA ILE A 453 -13.58 17.30 -3.74
C ILE A 453 -13.22 16.14 -4.67
N GLN A 454 -13.79 16.11 -5.88
CA GLN A 454 -13.47 15.12 -6.91
C GLN A 454 -12.15 15.43 -7.66
N SER A 455 -11.46 16.50 -7.29
CA SER A 455 -10.23 16.99 -7.94
C SER A 455 -10.39 17.21 -9.44
N LEU A 456 -11.60 17.59 -9.87
CA LEU A 456 -11.89 17.93 -11.26
C LEU A 456 -11.54 19.39 -11.57
N ILE A 457 -11.53 20.24 -10.54
CA ILE A 457 -11.08 21.63 -10.58
C ILE A 457 -10.02 21.86 -9.49
N GLU A 458 -9.14 22.82 -9.71
CA GLU A 458 -8.18 23.31 -8.73
C GLU A 458 -8.56 24.75 -8.35
N SER A 459 -8.57 25.07 -7.05
CA SER A 459 -8.80 26.42 -6.56
C SER A 459 -7.50 27.09 -6.09
N SER A 460 -7.40 28.40 -6.27
CA SER A 460 -6.28 29.22 -5.79
C SER A 460 -6.79 30.61 -5.42
N LYS A 461 -6.05 31.34 -4.57
CA LYS A 461 -6.38 32.72 -4.25
C LYS A 461 -5.68 33.69 -5.19
N ASP A 462 -6.42 34.66 -5.70
CA ASP A 462 -5.90 35.83 -6.39
C ASP A 462 -4.92 36.58 -5.48
N PRO A 463 -3.65 36.76 -5.87
CA PRO A 463 -2.67 37.42 -5.01
C PRO A 463 -2.95 38.92 -4.78
N LYS A 464 -3.80 39.54 -5.61
CA LYS A 464 -4.18 40.95 -5.50
C LYS A 464 -5.51 41.15 -4.80
N THR A 465 -6.53 40.37 -5.15
CA THR A 465 -7.91 40.56 -4.65
C THR A 465 -8.27 39.60 -3.53
N ASN A 466 -7.47 38.57 -3.26
CA ASN A 466 -7.79 37.42 -2.40
C ASN A 466 -9.05 36.64 -2.81
N GLU A 467 -9.59 36.90 -4.01
CA GLU A 467 -10.71 36.16 -4.56
C GLU A 467 -10.31 34.74 -4.95
N ILE A 468 -11.22 33.78 -4.75
CA ILE A 468 -11.02 32.40 -5.22
C ILE A 468 -11.07 32.38 -6.76
N ARG A 469 -10.10 31.70 -7.36
CA ARG A 469 -10.03 31.42 -8.79
C ARG A 469 -9.95 29.93 -9.05
N PHE A 470 -10.62 29.47 -10.10
CA PHE A 470 -10.70 28.07 -10.49
C PHE A 470 -9.92 27.80 -11.78
N THR A 471 -9.25 26.65 -11.84
CA THR A 471 -8.59 26.14 -13.04
C THR A 471 -8.84 24.64 -13.22
N LEU A 472 -8.44 24.09 -14.36
CA LEU A 472 -8.50 22.66 -14.66
C LEU A 472 -7.08 22.09 -14.77
N GLN A 473 -6.93 20.83 -14.37
CA GLN A 473 -5.72 20.08 -14.66
C GLN A 473 -5.55 19.88 -16.17
N PRO A 474 -4.31 19.92 -16.71
CA PRO A 474 -4.06 19.73 -18.14
C PRO A 474 -4.68 18.45 -18.72
N VAL A 475 -4.64 17.35 -17.97
CA VAL A 475 -5.20 16.05 -18.38
C VAL A 475 -6.73 16.11 -18.49
N ILE A 476 -7.40 16.78 -17.56
CA ILE A 476 -8.86 16.96 -17.58
C ILE A 476 -9.27 17.84 -18.75
N LYS A 477 -8.57 18.97 -18.95
CA LYS A 477 -8.79 19.86 -20.10
C LYS A 477 -8.60 19.11 -21.42
N LYS A 478 -7.58 18.25 -21.52
CA LYS A 478 -7.33 17.43 -22.72
C LYS A 478 -8.46 16.43 -22.96
N TYR A 479 -8.90 15.71 -21.93
CA TYR A 479 -10.02 14.78 -22.03
C TYR A 479 -11.29 15.50 -22.50
N MET A 480 -11.61 16.65 -21.90
CA MET A 480 -12.79 17.44 -22.28
C MET A 480 -12.74 17.92 -23.73
N LYS A 481 -11.56 18.33 -24.23
CA LYS A 481 -11.39 18.71 -25.63
C LYS A 481 -11.59 17.53 -26.59
N LEU A 482 -11.17 16.32 -26.19
CA LEU A 482 -11.29 15.13 -27.04
C LEU A 482 -12.70 14.56 -27.04
N ASP A 483 -13.39 14.64 -25.90
CA ASP A 483 -14.71 14.06 -25.63
C ASP A 483 -14.91 12.68 -26.30
N PRO A 484 -14.08 11.67 -25.96
CA PRO A 484 -13.91 10.46 -26.77
C PRO A 484 -15.21 9.66 -26.93
N LEU A 485 -16.14 9.80 -26.00
CA LEU A 485 -17.43 9.10 -25.96
C LEU A 485 -18.64 10.04 -26.06
N GLY A 486 -18.44 11.35 -26.29
CA GLY A 486 -19.54 12.33 -26.32
C GLY A 486 -20.23 12.52 -24.95
N LEU A 487 -19.51 12.33 -23.85
CA LEU A 487 -20.02 12.38 -22.47
C LEU A 487 -19.92 13.79 -21.87
N VAL A 488 -19.08 14.65 -22.44
CA VAL A 488 -18.83 16.00 -21.95
C VAL A 488 -19.91 16.93 -22.50
N HIS A 489 -20.07 16.97 -23.82
CA HIS A 489 -21.02 17.83 -24.51
C HIS A 489 -22.32 17.07 -24.81
N THR A 490 -23.20 16.95 -23.82
CA THR A 490 -24.54 16.40 -24.05
C THR A 490 -25.32 17.29 -25.04
N SER A 491 -26.22 16.72 -25.85
CA SER A 491 -26.86 17.34 -27.04
C SER A 491 -27.56 18.70 -26.84
N ASN A 492 -27.71 19.18 -25.60
CA ASN A 492 -28.21 20.52 -25.26
C ASN A 492 -27.11 21.58 -25.06
N SER A 493 -25.83 21.20 -25.13
CA SER A 493 -24.67 22.05 -24.78
C SER A 493 -23.77 22.39 -25.97
N SER A 494 -24.32 22.40 -27.19
CA SER A 494 -23.57 22.64 -28.43
C SER A 494 -23.04 24.08 -28.55
N SER A 495 -21.96 24.38 -27.83
CA SER A 495 -21.01 25.41 -28.23
C SER A 495 -20.06 24.83 -29.30
N LYS A 496 -19.89 25.59 -30.39
CA LYS A 496 -19.16 25.23 -31.61
C LYS A 496 -17.64 25.11 -31.37
N LEU A 497 -17.17 24.06 -30.70
CA LEU A 497 -15.75 23.74 -30.63
C LEU A 497 -15.45 22.30 -31.08
N ALA A 498 -16.11 21.88 -32.16
CA ALA A 498 -15.45 21.02 -33.13
C ALA A 498 -14.70 21.92 -34.12
N PHE A 499 -13.42 21.62 -34.37
CA PHE A 499 -12.54 22.24 -35.37
C PHE A 499 -11.81 23.53 -34.95
N ALA A 500 -10.76 23.37 -34.13
CA ALA A 500 -9.50 24.08 -34.38
C ALA A 500 -8.32 23.23 -33.84
N SER A 501 -7.42 22.93 -34.78
CA SER A 501 -6.26 22.04 -34.76
C SER A 501 -5.38 22.16 -33.52
#